data_AF-A0A3P8ULW7-F1
#
_entry.id   AF-A0A3P8ULW7-F1
#
_cell.length_a   1.000
_cell.length_b   1.000
_cell.length_c   1.000
_cell.angle_alpha   90.00
_cell.angle_beta   90.00
_cell.angle_gamma   90.00
#
_symmetry.space_group_name_H-M   'P 1'
#
loop_
_entity.id
_entity.type
_entity.pdbx_description
1 polymer ?
#
loop_
_entity_poly.entity_id
_entity_poly.type
_entity_poly.pdbx_seq_one_letter_code
_entity_poly.pdbx_strand_id
1 'polypeptide(L)'
;MNTKSAKIKARDLRGKKKEELLKQLDDLKNELSQLRVAKVTGGAASKLSKIRVVRKSIARVLTVINQTQKENLRKFYKGNWRFFGRRFTSHPRGFFSSDLQLGNSGIHPRNGYAAALRLNTRISQ
;
A
#
# COMPACT_ATOMS: atom_id res chain seq x y z
N MET A 1 20.22 13.60 -21.16
CA MET A 1 20.46 13.90 -19.74
C MET A 1 19.30 13.36 -18.91
N ASN A 2 19.52 12.33 -18.09
CA ASN A 2 18.45 11.72 -17.30
C ASN A 2 18.18 12.58 -16.06
N THR A 3 17.05 13.29 -16.05
CA THR A 3 16.60 14.14 -14.94
C THR A 3 16.22 13.28 -13.73
N LYS A 4 17.17 12.96 -12.86
CA LYS A 4 16.98 12.11 -11.66
C LYS A 4 15.89 12.60 -10.69
N SER A 5 15.50 13.87 -10.75
CA SER A 5 14.40 14.45 -9.95
C SER A 5 13.06 14.59 -10.70
N ALA A 6 12.90 13.95 -11.86
CA ALA A 6 11.61 13.95 -12.55
C ALA A 6 10.60 13.06 -11.82
N LYS A 7 9.35 13.53 -11.73
CA LYS A 7 8.20 12.84 -11.14
C LYS A 7 8.12 11.39 -11.67
N ILE A 8 8.42 10.41 -10.82
CA ILE A 8 8.40 8.99 -11.17
C ILE A 8 7.00 8.58 -11.59
N LYS A 9 6.81 8.11 -12.83
CA LYS A 9 5.50 7.64 -13.31
C LYS A 9 5.34 6.16 -12.98
N ALA A 10 4.15 5.77 -12.52
CA ALA A 10 3.87 4.39 -12.12
C ALA A 10 4.00 3.39 -13.27
N ARG A 11 3.73 3.82 -14.51
CA ARG A 11 3.91 3.01 -15.72
C ARG A 11 5.35 2.50 -15.88
N ASP A 12 6.33 3.31 -15.54
CA ASP A 12 7.76 2.98 -15.73
C ASP A 12 8.27 2.05 -14.61
N LEU A 13 7.51 1.89 -13.52
CA LEU A 13 7.87 1.04 -12.38
C LEU A 13 7.31 -0.38 -12.49
N ARG A 14 6.19 -0.57 -13.18
CA ARG A 14 5.51 -1.87 -13.27
C ARG A 14 6.27 -2.93 -14.07
N GLY A 15 7.19 -2.51 -14.95
CA GLY A 15 8.03 -3.41 -15.74
C GLY A 15 9.38 -3.77 -15.10
N LYS A 16 9.70 -3.22 -13.92
CA LYS A 16 11.01 -3.43 -13.27
C LYS A 16 10.98 -4.60 -12.29
N LYS A 17 12.15 -5.18 -12.04
CA LYS A 17 12.32 -6.24 -11.04
C LYS A 17 12.18 -5.69 -9.62
N LYS A 18 11.74 -6.54 -8.68
CA LYS A 18 11.55 -6.17 -7.27
C LYS A 18 12.83 -5.61 -6.64
N GLU A 19 13.98 -6.20 -6.93
CA GLU A 19 15.28 -5.76 -6.41
C GLU A 19 15.66 -4.35 -6.86
N GLU A 20 15.42 -4.02 -8.13
CA GLU A 20 15.65 -2.68 -8.66
C GLU A 20 14.72 -1.66 -7.99
N LEU A 21 13.45 -2.02 -7.77
CA LEU A 21 12.50 -1.16 -7.07
C LEU A 21 12.91 -0.90 -5.61
N LEU A 22 13.52 -1.88 -4.94
CA LEU A 22 14.04 -1.72 -3.58
C LEU A 22 15.27 -0.81 -3.54
N LYS A 23 16.22 -0.97 -4.48
CA LYS A 23 17.37 -0.04 -4.61
C LYS A 23 16.89 1.40 -4.85
N GLN A 24 15.96 1.58 -5.78
CA GLN A 24 15.36 2.89 -6.05
C GLN A 24 14.63 3.48 -4.84
N LEU A 25 14.01 2.63 -4.01
CA LEU A 25 13.34 3.06 -2.80
C LEU A 25 14.33 3.61 -1.77
N ASP A 26 15.47 2.96 -1.59
CA ASP A 26 16.48 3.36 -0.60
C ASP A 26 17.22 4.64 -1.02
N ASP A 27 17.51 4.80 -2.32
CA ASP A 27 18.04 6.05 -2.86
C ASP A 27 17.11 7.23 -2.58
N LEU A 28 15.79 7.05 -2.79
CA LEU A 28 14.79 8.09 -2.54
C LEU A 28 14.61 8.41 -1.04
N LYS A 29 14.78 7.42 -0.16
CA LYS A 29 14.76 7.65 1.30
C LYS A 29 15.98 8.45 1.75
N ASN A 30 17.16 8.15 1.20
CA ASN A 30 18.39 8.89 1.48
C ASN A 30 18.27 10.35 1.02
N GLU A 31 17.75 10.57 -0.20
CA GLU A 31 17.47 11.92 -0.71
C GLU A 31 16.47 12.66 0.19
N LEU A 32 15.40 11.99 0.64
CA LEU A 32 14.43 12.59 1.56
C LEU A 32 15.08 12.98 2.89
N SER A 33 15.97 12.15 3.44
CA SER A 33 16.69 12.45 4.69
C SER A 33 17.54 13.72 4.55
N GLN A 34 18.33 13.81 3.48
CA GLN A 34 19.14 14.99 3.18
C GLN A 34 18.28 16.26 3.02
N LEU A 35 17.14 16.16 2.34
CA LEU A 35 16.22 17.29 2.16
C LEU A 35 15.54 17.72 3.48
N ARG A 36 15.33 16.79 4.42
CA ARG A 36 14.79 17.12 5.75
C ARG A 36 15.81 17.88 6.59
N VAL A 37 17.10 17.52 6.54
CA VAL A 37 18.18 18.28 7.19
C VAL A 37 18.24 19.69 6.58
N ALA A 38 18.26 19.79 5.25
CA ALA A 38 18.27 21.08 4.55
C ALA A 38 17.07 21.97 4.90
N LYS A 39 15.91 21.40 5.23
CA LYS A 39 14.76 22.15 5.72
C LYS A 39 15.01 22.77 7.10
N VAL A 40 15.64 22.03 8.01
CA VAL A 40 15.93 22.51 9.38
C VAL A 40 16.99 23.60 9.36
N THR A 41 17.99 23.49 8.48
CA THR A 41 19.08 24.48 8.36
C THR A 41 18.72 25.71 7.51
N GLY A 42 17.45 25.91 7.15
CA GLY A 42 17.02 27.08 6.36
C GLY A 42 17.51 27.07 4.90
N GLY A 43 17.61 25.90 4.27
CA GLY A 43 18.12 25.77 2.90
C GLY A 43 17.24 26.37 1.79
N ALA A 44 17.82 26.50 0.59
CA ALA A 44 17.18 27.12 -0.58
C ALA A 44 15.79 26.55 -0.93
N ALA A 45 14.85 27.43 -1.32
CA ALA A 45 13.47 27.08 -1.66
C ALA A 45 13.35 26.02 -2.78
N SER A 46 14.29 26.00 -3.72
CA SER A 46 14.38 25.01 -4.80
C SER A 46 14.69 23.59 -4.31
N LYS A 47 15.34 23.44 -3.15
CA LYS A 47 15.54 22.14 -2.48
C LYS A 47 14.29 21.74 -1.70
N LEU A 48 13.61 22.70 -1.05
CA LEU A 48 12.40 22.43 -0.26
C LEU A 48 11.21 21.96 -1.12
N SER A 49 11.05 22.52 -2.32
CA SER A 49 9.99 22.11 -3.25
C SER A 49 10.09 20.63 -3.67
N LYS A 50 11.30 20.07 -3.67
CA LYS A 50 11.56 18.65 -4.00
C LYS A 50 11.03 17.68 -2.95
N ILE A 51 10.89 18.10 -1.69
CA ILE A 51 10.40 17.25 -0.59
C ILE A 51 9.04 16.62 -0.94
N ARG A 52 8.12 17.42 -1.49
CA ARG A 52 6.78 16.93 -1.87
C ARG A 52 6.86 15.91 -3.00
N VAL A 53 7.75 16.13 -3.96
CA VAL A 53 7.93 15.25 -5.12
C VAL A 53 8.52 13.91 -4.67
N VAL A 54 9.61 13.94 -3.90
CA VAL A 54 10.28 12.73 -3.39
C VAL A 54 9.35 11.88 -2.52
N ARG A 55 8.58 12.49 -1.61
CA ARG A 55 7.57 11.75 -0.81
C ARG A 55 6.53 11.03 -1.68
N LYS A 56 6.04 11.69 -2.73
CA LYS A 56 5.08 11.10 -3.67
C LYS A 56 5.72 9.99 -4.51
N SER A 57 7.01 10.12 -4.85
CA SER A 57 7.77 9.09 -5.57
C SER A 57 7.95 7.82 -4.71
N ILE A 58 8.33 7.96 -3.43
CA ILE A 58 8.43 6.83 -2.48
C ILE A 58 7.11 6.07 -2.38
N ALA A 59 6.00 6.80 -2.18
CA ALA A 59 4.67 6.20 -2.08
C ALA A 59 4.29 5.40 -3.34
N ARG A 60 4.67 5.87 -4.53
CA ARG A 60 4.40 5.16 -5.81
C ARG A 60 5.18 3.86 -5.91
N VAL A 61 6.47 3.87 -5.57
CA VAL A 61 7.32 2.66 -5.59
C VAL A 61 6.77 1.60 -4.65
N LEU A 62 6.48 1.98 -3.40
CA LEU A 62 5.86 1.07 -2.42
C LEU A 62 4.50 0.54 -2.89
N THR A 63 3.69 1.38 -3.53
CA THR A 63 2.38 0.95 -4.06
C THR A 63 2.53 -0.11 -5.13
N VAL A 64 3.48 0.02 -6.06
CA VAL A 64 3.72 -0.97 -7.12
C VAL A 64 4.23 -2.29 -6.54
N ILE A 65 5.17 -2.24 -5.58
CA ILE A 65 5.65 -3.45 -4.87
C ILE A 65 4.49 -4.16 -4.16
N ASN A 66 3.62 -3.41 -3.49
CA ASN A 66 2.47 -3.99 -2.78
C ASN A 66 1.41 -4.53 -3.73
N GLN A 67 1.22 -3.92 -4.90
CA GLN A 67 0.32 -4.41 -5.95
C GLN A 67 0.78 -5.77 -6.48
N THR A 68 2.06 -5.92 -6.83
CA THR A 68 2.60 -7.18 -7.36
C THR A 68 2.57 -8.30 -6.32
N GLN A 69 2.90 -8.01 -5.06
CA GLN A 69 2.78 -8.98 -3.96
C GLN A 69 1.33 -9.44 -3.75
N LYS A 70 0.37 -8.50 -3.72
CA LYS A 70 -1.06 -8.81 -3.59
C LYS A 70 -1.56 -9.65 -4.75
N GLU A 71 -1.14 -9.36 -5.97
CA GLU A 71 -1.54 -10.09 -7.16
C GLU A 71 -0.99 -11.53 -7.14
N ASN A 72 0.27 -11.72 -6.74
CA ASN A 72 0.86 -13.04 -6.59
C ASN A 72 0.13 -13.89 -5.54
N LEU A 73 -0.19 -13.29 -4.38
CA LEU A 73 -0.99 -13.96 -3.35
C LEU A 73 -2.40 -14.30 -3.85
N ARG A 74 -3.05 -13.39 -4.59
CA ARG A 74 -4.36 -13.66 -5.19
C ARG A 74 -4.32 -14.82 -6.17
N LYS A 75 -3.29 -14.90 -7.01
CA LYS A 75 -3.09 -16.02 -7.95
C LYS A 75 -2.82 -17.34 -7.20
N PHE A 76 -1.99 -17.31 -6.16
CA PHE A 76 -1.67 -18.48 -5.34
C PHE A 76 -2.90 -19.06 -4.64
N TYR A 77 -3.77 -18.22 -4.06
CA TYR A 77 -5.01 -18.65 -3.39
C TYR A 77 -6.22 -18.75 -4.33
N LYS A 78 -6.03 -18.62 -5.66
CA LYS A 78 -7.10 -18.68 -6.67
C LYS A 78 -7.56 -20.14 -6.82
N GLY A 79 -8.62 -20.52 -6.14
CA GLY A 79 -9.21 -21.87 -6.23
C GLY A 79 -9.59 -22.47 -4.88
N ASN A 80 -8.99 -22.02 -3.77
CA ASN A 80 -9.36 -22.45 -2.42
C ASN A 80 -10.61 -21.74 -1.86
N TRP A 81 -11.41 -21.11 -2.71
CA TRP A 81 -12.67 -20.47 -2.35
C TRP A 81 -13.87 -21.35 -2.72
N ARG A 82 -14.06 -22.40 -1.93
CA ARG A 82 -15.40 -22.95 -1.71
C ARG A 82 -15.78 -22.60 -0.27
N PHE A 83 -17.01 -22.12 -0.13
CA PHE A 83 -17.70 -21.88 1.15
C PHE A 83 -17.26 -20.65 1.96
N PHE A 84 -17.87 -19.49 1.69
CA PHE A 84 -18.97 -18.94 2.50
C PHE A 84 -19.33 -17.56 1.95
N GLY A 85 -20.50 -17.46 1.33
CA GLY A 85 -20.95 -16.20 0.72
C GLY A 85 -22.04 -16.31 -0.34
N ARG A 86 -22.75 -17.44 -0.48
CA ARG A 86 -24.13 -17.37 -0.96
C ARG A 86 -25.02 -17.14 0.26
N ARG A 87 -25.23 -15.88 0.63
CA ARG A 87 -26.38 -15.52 1.46
C ARG A 87 -27.20 -14.46 0.71
N PHE A 88 -28.10 -15.00 -0.12
CA PHE A 88 -29.44 -14.50 -0.45
C PHE A 88 -29.61 -12.98 -0.59
N THR A 89 -29.57 -12.50 -1.84
CA THR A 89 -30.35 -11.32 -2.23
C THR A 89 -31.71 -11.81 -2.74
N SER A 90 -32.74 -11.74 -1.89
CA SER A 90 -34.13 -11.36 -2.22
C SER A 90 -35.09 -11.69 -1.07
N HIS A 91 -36.04 -10.77 -0.85
CA HIS A 91 -37.28 -10.81 -0.05
C HIS A 91 -37.30 -9.98 1.26
N PRO A 92 -38.17 -8.94 1.35
CA PRO A 92 -38.33 -8.10 2.53
C PRO A 92 -39.43 -8.63 3.47
N ARG A 93 -39.31 -8.35 4.77
CA ARG A 93 -40.37 -7.85 5.66
C ARG A 93 -39.79 -7.66 7.06
N GLY A 94 -40.04 -6.49 7.66
CA GLY A 94 -39.46 -6.09 8.94
C GLY A 94 -39.98 -6.90 10.13
N PHE A 95 -39.21 -6.90 11.23
CA PHE A 95 -39.68 -7.12 12.59
C PHE A 95 -38.65 -6.53 13.57
N PHE A 96 -39.14 -5.75 14.54
CA PHE A 96 -38.44 -5.15 15.67
C PHE A 96 -37.63 -6.17 16.49
N SER A 97 -36.49 -5.78 17.06
CA SER A 97 -36.30 -5.72 18.52
C SER A 97 -34.90 -5.22 18.91
N SER A 98 -34.86 -4.62 20.09
CA SER A 98 -33.76 -3.98 20.81
C SER A 98 -32.63 -4.93 21.26
N ASP A 99 -31.52 -4.30 21.64
CA ASP A 99 -30.39 -4.82 22.43
C ASP A 99 -29.47 -5.87 21.79
N LEU A 100 -28.28 -5.43 21.40
CA LEU A 100 -27.05 -5.71 22.15
C LEU A 100 -25.93 -4.86 21.54
N GLN A 101 -25.49 -3.84 22.28
CA GLN A 101 -24.15 -3.28 22.11
C GLN A 101 -23.15 -4.34 22.62
N LEU A 102 -22.62 -5.16 21.71
CA LEU A 102 -21.35 -5.84 21.93
C LEU A 102 -20.28 -5.12 21.11
N GLY A 103 -19.33 -4.57 21.86
CA GLY A 103 -18.23 -3.78 21.35
C GLY A 103 -17.29 -4.55 20.43
N ASN A 104 -16.36 -3.77 19.88
CA ASN A 104 -15.21 -4.22 19.11
C ASN A 104 -15.57 -5.13 17.94
N SER A 105 -16.00 -4.51 16.83
CA SER A 105 -15.84 -5.12 15.51
C SER A 105 -14.36 -5.23 15.16
N GLY A 106 -13.68 -6.19 15.80
CA GLY A 106 -12.49 -6.82 15.25
C GLY A 106 -12.91 -7.40 13.90
N ILE A 107 -12.65 -6.64 12.84
CA ILE A 107 -12.84 -7.10 11.47
C ILE A 107 -11.85 -8.25 11.29
N HIS A 108 -12.28 -9.47 11.60
CA HIS A 108 -11.59 -10.69 11.27
C HIS A 108 -11.52 -10.75 9.74
N PRO A 109 -10.33 -10.98 9.16
CA PRO A 109 -10.18 -11.02 7.71
C PRO A 109 -11.05 -12.14 7.15
N ARG A 110 -12.09 -11.78 6.39
CA ARG A 110 -13.06 -12.70 5.76
C ARG A 110 -12.47 -13.62 4.69
N ASN A 111 -11.13 -13.70 4.58
CA ASN A 111 -10.43 -14.45 3.55
C ASN A 111 -8.98 -14.76 3.95
N GLY A 112 -8.49 -15.95 3.61
CA GLY A 112 -7.07 -16.31 3.75
C GLY A 112 -6.12 -15.32 3.08
N TYR A 113 -6.52 -14.69 1.96
CA TYR A 113 -5.74 -13.60 1.37
C TYR A 113 -5.61 -12.39 2.30
N ALA A 114 -6.67 -12.06 3.06
CA ALA A 114 -6.69 -10.87 3.91
C ALA A 114 -5.91 -11.12 5.21
N ALA A 115 -5.88 -12.36 5.69
CA ALA A 115 -5.04 -12.79 6.79
C ALA A 115 -3.55 -12.75 6.40
N ALA A 116 -3.17 -13.35 5.27
CA ALA A 116 -1.80 -13.33 4.76
C ALA A 116 -1.30 -11.90 4.49
N LEU A 117 -2.16 -11.04 3.94
CA LEU A 117 -1.83 -9.64 3.70
C LEU A 117 -1.60 -8.85 5.00
N ARG A 118 -2.38 -9.11 6.06
CA ARG A 118 -2.17 -8.44 7.36
C ARG A 118 -0.87 -8.89 8.03
N LEU A 119 -0.53 -10.18 7.98
CA LEU A 119 0.72 -10.70 8.53
C LEU A 119 1.93 -10.11 7.80
N ASN A 120 1.89 -10.02 6.48
CA ASN A 120 2.99 -9.45 5.69
C ASN A 120 3.16 -7.93 5.92
N THR A 121 2.06 -7.19 6.14
CA THR A 121 2.14 -5.76 6.52
C THR A 121 2.61 -5.52 7.95
N ARG A 122 2.52 -6.53 8.84
CA ARG A 122 2.92 -6.43 10.25
C ARG A 122 4.40 -6.78 10.47
N ILE A 123 4.99 -7.58 9.58
CA ILE A 123 6.43 -7.96 9.60
C ILE A 123 7.33 -6.88 8.98
N SER A 124 6.76 -5.95 8.21
CA SER A 124 7.50 -4.93 7.44
C SER A 124 7.48 -3.52 8.07
N GLN A 125 7.07 -3.36 9.33
CA GLN A 125 7.24 -2.13 10.11
C GLN A 125 8.42 -2.23 11.06
#